data_AF-A0AAU2WRS0-F1
#
_entry.id   AF-A0AAU2WRS0-F1
#
_cell.length_a   1.000
_cell.length_b   1.000
_cell.length_c   1.000
_cell.angle_alpha   90.00
_cell.angle_beta   90.00
_cell.angle_gamma   90.00
#
_symmetry.space_group_name_H-M   'P 1'
#
loop_
_entity.id
_entity.type
_entity.pdbx_description
1 polymer ?
#
loop_
_entity_poly.entity_id
_entity_poly.type
_entity_poly.pdbx_seq_one_letter_code
_entity_poly.pdbx_strand_id
1 'polypeptide(L)'
;MEIIPERGVALVHLGQQRADVETRTGPPVHGPGGRRAVYRTVPSLVIHYHPDDTVELVELGHSGRGPETEVWFDGVQLTRRFLDEVVADLHAKGYTSTESDIGHEFHAGFAVWSMGSLSAVDLEQDGQPGAARDAESDGHDADGRDADEDSEPDDEDADDEDDDYRPVAEGVSVAPYTYFTGP
;
A
#
# COMPACT_ATOMS: atom_id res chain seq x y z
N MET A 1 -5.76 -8.20 -8.46
CA MET A 1 -5.34 -7.56 -9.72
C MET A 1 -3.96 -8.08 -10.07
N GLU A 2 -3.78 -8.66 -11.25
CA GLU A 2 -2.47 -9.17 -11.70
C GLU A 2 -1.63 -8.04 -12.34
N ILE A 3 -0.36 -7.91 -11.97
CA ILE A 3 0.58 -7.05 -12.69
C ILE A 3 1.19 -7.77 -13.89
N ILE A 4 1.59 -6.99 -14.90
CA ILE A 4 2.31 -7.47 -16.07
C ILE A 4 3.65 -6.72 -16.08
N PRO A 5 4.75 -7.34 -15.64
CA PRO A 5 6.03 -6.66 -15.52
C PRO A 5 6.48 -6.01 -16.84
N GLU A 6 7.11 -4.84 -16.73
CA GLU A 6 7.49 -3.95 -17.85
C GLU A 6 6.33 -3.49 -18.76
N ARG A 7 5.07 -3.80 -18.41
CA ARG A 7 3.91 -3.44 -19.22
C ARG A 7 2.82 -2.71 -18.46
N GLY A 8 2.65 -2.93 -17.15
CA GLY A 8 1.61 -2.27 -16.34
C GLY A 8 0.60 -3.27 -15.79
N VAL A 9 -0.69 -2.99 -15.95
CA VAL A 9 -1.82 -3.81 -15.46
C VAL A 9 -2.91 -3.90 -16.51
N ALA A 10 -3.88 -4.80 -16.36
CA ALA A 10 -4.98 -4.96 -17.32
C ALA A 10 -5.74 -3.65 -17.64
N LEU A 11 -5.81 -2.72 -16.69
CA LEU A 11 -6.45 -1.41 -16.86
C LEU A 11 -5.61 -0.39 -17.65
N VAL A 12 -4.29 -0.44 -17.52
CA VAL A 12 -3.36 0.53 -18.12
C VAL A 12 -2.02 -0.10 -18.43
N HIS A 13 -1.52 0.16 -19.64
CA HIS A 13 -0.18 -0.24 -20.04
C HIS A 13 0.76 0.96 -20.19
N LEU A 14 2.05 0.71 -19.97
CA LEU A 14 3.14 1.64 -20.30
C LEU A 14 3.10 2.03 -21.78
N GLY A 15 3.39 3.30 -22.05
CA GLY A 15 3.33 3.90 -23.39
C GLY A 15 1.92 4.21 -23.91
N GLN A 16 0.85 3.83 -23.20
CA GLN A 16 -0.51 4.23 -23.60
C GLN A 16 -0.71 5.74 -23.42
N GLN A 17 -1.58 6.33 -24.24
CA GLN A 17 -1.91 7.74 -24.12
C GLN A 17 -2.89 7.98 -22.97
N ARG A 18 -2.72 9.10 -22.24
CA ARG A 18 -3.64 9.54 -21.17
C ARG A 18 -5.10 9.51 -21.60
N ALA A 19 -5.41 10.00 -22.80
CA ALA A 19 -6.77 10.04 -23.31
C ALA A 19 -7.41 8.63 -23.41
N ASP A 20 -6.62 7.63 -23.80
CA ASP A 20 -7.09 6.24 -23.89
C ASP A 20 -7.30 5.62 -22.50
N VAL A 21 -6.43 5.96 -21.54
CA VAL A 21 -6.61 5.58 -20.13
C VAL A 21 -7.90 6.19 -19.58
N GLU A 22 -8.06 7.51 -19.68
CA GLU A 22 -9.20 8.24 -19.11
C GLU A 22 -10.54 7.87 -19.77
N THR A 23 -10.54 7.41 -21.03
CA THR A 23 -11.72 6.84 -21.68
C THR A 23 -12.23 5.59 -20.94
N ARG A 24 -11.33 4.81 -20.33
CA ARG A 24 -11.67 3.57 -19.61
C ARG A 24 -11.87 3.78 -18.12
N THR A 25 -11.01 4.60 -17.50
CA THR A 25 -10.98 4.79 -16.05
C THR A 25 -11.81 5.99 -15.57
N GLY A 26 -12.24 6.85 -16.50
CA GLY A 26 -12.70 8.19 -16.16
C GLY A 26 -11.54 9.13 -15.82
N PRO A 27 -11.83 10.42 -15.57
CA PRO A 27 -10.82 11.41 -15.22
C PRO A 27 -10.19 11.10 -13.85
N PRO A 28 -8.94 11.52 -13.63
CA PRO A 28 -8.29 11.33 -12.34
C PRO A 28 -8.96 12.18 -11.25
N VAL A 29 -8.97 11.65 -10.03
CA VAL A 29 -9.45 12.38 -8.84
C VAL A 29 -8.43 13.39 -8.33
N HIS A 30 -7.14 13.18 -8.61
CA HIS A 30 -6.06 14.13 -8.30
C HIS A 30 -5.08 14.25 -9.46
N GLY A 31 -4.53 15.46 -9.65
CA GLY A 31 -3.55 15.76 -10.70
C GLY A 31 -4.09 15.74 -12.14
N PRO A 32 -5.31 16.23 -12.45
CA PRO A 32 -5.80 16.30 -13.83
C PRO A 32 -4.88 17.15 -14.71
N GLY A 33 -4.44 16.59 -15.84
CA GLY A 33 -3.47 17.21 -16.75
C GLY A 33 -2.04 17.32 -16.19
N GLY A 34 -1.79 16.82 -14.99
CA GLY A 34 -0.46 16.79 -14.37
C GLY A 34 0.34 15.55 -14.75
N ARG A 35 1.66 15.59 -14.55
CA ARG A 35 2.55 14.42 -14.76
C ARG A 35 2.30 13.26 -13.82
N ARG A 36 1.63 13.49 -12.69
CA ARG A 36 1.20 12.45 -11.76
C ARG A 36 -0.30 12.58 -11.56
N ALA A 37 -1.03 11.51 -11.78
CA ALA A 37 -2.48 11.47 -11.68
C ALA A 37 -2.92 10.27 -10.85
N VAL A 38 -3.93 10.49 -9.99
CA VAL A 38 -4.51 9.44 -9.13
C VAL A 38 -5.92 9.15 -9.61
N TYR A 39 -6.24 7.87 -9.83
CA TYR A 39 -7.52 7.39 -10.33
C TYR A 39 -8.27 6.65 -9.24
N ARG A 40 -9.60 6.78 -9.23
CA ARG A 40 -10.48 6.12 -8.27
C ARG A 40 -10.74 4.68 -8.71
N THR A 41 -9.79 3.80 -8.42
CA THR A 41 -9.89 2.34 -8.61
C THR A 41 -9.65 1.63 -7.29
N VAL A 42 -9.85 0.31 -7.26
CA VAL A 42 -9.49 -0.55 -6.12
C VAL A 42 -8.55 -1.65 -6.63
N PRO A 43 -7.26 -1.68 -6.22
CA PRO A 43 -6.56 -0.71 -5.37
C PRO A 43 -6.41 0.66 -6.07
N SER A 44 -5.93 1.68 -5.35
CA SER A 44 -5.75 3.02 -5.92
C SER A 44 -4.69 2.99 -7.02
N LEU A 45 -5.06 3.45 -8.21
CA LEU A 45 -4.18 3.52 -9.37
C LEU A 45 -3.56 4.90 -9.45
N VAL A 46 -2.24 4.97 -9.38
CA VAL A 46 -1.46 6.18 -9.64
C VAL A 46 -0.69 5.99 -10.94
N ILE A 47 -0.73 6.99 -11.80
CA ILE A 47 -0.01 6.97 -13.08
C ILE A 47 0.91 8.16 -13.14
N HIS A 48 2.17 7.92 -13.51
CA HIS A 48 3.07 8.97 -13.95
C HIS A 48 3.13 8.99 -15.47
N TYR A 49 3.07 10.19 -16.02
CA TYR A 49 3.05 10.44 -17.44
C TYR A 49 4.31 11.19 -17.87
N HIS A 50 4.84 10.79 -19.01
CA HIS A 50 5.83 11.56 -19.74
C HIS A 50 5.27 12.92 -20.23
N PRO A 51 6.14 13.85 -20.65
CA PRO A 51 5.71 15.15 -21.18
C PRO A 51 4.81 15.09 -22.42
N ASP A 52 4.80 13.96 -23.12
CA ASP A 52 3.96 13.70 -24.30
C ASP A 52 2.64 12.96 -23.95
N ASP A 53 2.28 12.93 -22.65
CA ASP A 53 1.09 12.29 -22.09
C ASP A 53 1.03 10.76 -22.25
N THR A 54 2.17 10.11 -22.51
CA THR A 54 2.27 8.66 -22.46
C THR A 54 2.55 8.14 -21.05
N VAL A 55 1.98 6.98 -20.71
CA VAL A 55 2.18 6.32 -19.41
C VAL A 55 3.64 5.89 -19.26
N GLU A 56 4.31 6.39 -18.22
CA GLU A 56 5.71 6.09 -17.89
C GLU A 56 5.83 5.08 -16.74
N LEU A 57 5.01 5.24 -15.70
CA LEU A 57 4.99 4.41 -14.49
C LEU A 57 3.55 4.18 -14.06
N VAL A 58 3.26 2.97 -13.58
CA VAL A 58 1.99 2.60 -12.96
C VAL A 58 2.24 2.17 -11.53
N GLU A 59 1.57 2.77 -10.57
CA GLU A 59 1.58 2.35 -9.17
C GLU A 59 0.19 1.89 -8.73
N LEU A 60 0.16 0.82 -7.94
CA LEU A 60 -1.02 0.32 -7.25
C LEU A 60 -0.75 0.46 -5.76
N GLY A 61 -1.46 1.36 -5.09
CA GLY A 61 -1.31 1.61 -3.66
C GLY A 61 -2.54 1.23 -2.86
N HIS A 62 -2.32 0.62 -1.70
CA HIS A 62 -3.33 0.44 -0.66
C HIS A 62 -3.13 1.54 0.38
N SER A 63 -4.16 2.33 0.66
CA SER A 63 -4.05 3.49 1.55
C SER A 63 -5.02 3.44 2.73
N GLY A 64 -5.61 2.29 3.06
CA GLY A 64 -6.57 2.20 4.15
C GLY A 64 -7.07 0.80 4.49
N ARG A 65 -7.99 0.77 5.45
CA ARG A 65 -8.68 -0.44 5.92
C ARG A 65 -9.90 -0.76 5.05
N GLY A 66 -10.09 -2.02 4.70
CA GLY A 66 -11.24 -2.54 3.95
C GLY A 66 -10.85 -3.65 2.98
N PRO A 67 -11.80 -4.43 2.45
CA PRO A 67 -11.52 -5.51 1.50
C PRO A 67 -11.12 -4.91 0.15
N GLU A 68 -9.85 -4.54 0.04
CA GLU A 68 -9.26 -4.05 -1.20
C GLU A 68 -8.84 -5.23 -2.09
N THR A 69 -8.79 -4.97 -3.40
CA THR A 69 -8.35 -5.96 -4.37
C THR A 69 -6.84 -6.12 -4.26
N GLU A 70 -6.40 -7.25 -3.72
CA GLU A 70 -4.99 -7.63 -3.60
C GLU A 70 -4.29 -7.60 -4.97
N VAL A 71 -2.99 -7.28 -4.98
CA VAL A 71 -2.15 -7.30 -6.18
C VAL A 71 -1.37 -8.62 -6.23
N TRP A 72 -1.27 -9.20 -7.42
CA TRP A 72 -0.69 -10.53 -7.64
C TRP A 72 0.32 -10.51 -8.78
N PHE A 73 1.30 -11.40 -8.71
CA PHE A 73 2.23 -11.71 -9.79
C PHE A 73 2.70 -13.16 -9.72
N ASP A 74 2.53 -13.92 -10.81
CA ASP A 74 3.00 -15.31 -10.92
C ASP A 74 2.48 -16.19 -9.75
N GLY A 75 1.26 -15.91 -9.28
CA GLY A 75 0.64 -16.61 -8.14
C GLY A 75 1.20 -16.22 -6.76
N VAL A 76 2.06 -15.20 -6.66
CA VAL A 76 2.44 -14.57 -5.39
C VAL A 76 1.56 -13.35 -5.16
N GLN A 77 0.94 -13.29 -3.98
CA GLN A 77 0.28 -12.07 -3.51
C GLN A 77 1.35 -11.04 -3.12
N LEU A 78 1.33 -9.88 -3.76
CA LEU A 78 2.32 -8.82 -3.61
C LEU A 78 1.96 -7.78 -2.56
N THR A 79 0.68 -7.56 -2.28
CA THR A 79 0.22 -6.54 -1.33
C THR A 79 -0.56 -7.17 -0.18
N ARG A 80 -0.63 -6.45 0.94
CA ARG A 80 -1.30 -6.91 2.17
C ARG A 80 -0.67 -8.17 2.77
N ARG A 81 0.64 -8.25 2.68
CA ARG A 81 1.48 -9.27 3.31
C ARG A 81 2.72 -8.59 3.86
N PHE A 82 3.42 -9.24 4.78
CA PHE A 82 4.72 -8.76 5.20
C PHE A 82 5.68 -8.74 4.01
N LEU A 83 6.41 -7.64 3.86
CA LEU A 83 7.25 -7.36 2.71
C LEU A 83 8.37 -8.40 2.56
N ASP A 84 8.95 -8.82 3.68
CA ASP A 84 9.99 -9.87 3.73
C ASP A 84 9.50 -11.22 3.19
N GLU A 85 8.27 -11.61 3.52
CA GLU A 85 7.65 -12.83 3.00
C GLU A 85 7.37 -12.75 1.50
N VAL A 86 6.87 -11.61 1.02
CA VAL A 86 6.65 -11.38 -0.42
C VAL A 86 7.97 -11.50 -1.19
N VAL A 87 9.04 -10.89 -0.67
CA VAL A 87 10.38 -10.95 -1.26
C VAL A 87 10.91 -12.37 -1.25
N ALA A 88 10.77 -13.09 -0.14
CA ALA A 88 11.20 -14.48 -0.02
C ALA A 88 10.49 -15.41 -1.03
N ASP A 89 9.17 -15.25 -1.19
CA ASP A 89 8.38 -16.04 -2.15
C ASP A 89 8.79 -15.74 -3.61
N LEU A 90 9.07 -14.47 -3.94
CA LEU A 90 9.56 -14.08 -5.27
C LEU A 90 10.98 -14.61 -5.53
N HIS A 91 11.86 -14.58 -4.53
CA HIS A 91 13.21 -15.16 -4.65
C HIS A 91 13.15 -16.68 -4.79
N ALA A 92 12.24 -17.36 -4.10
CA ALA A 92 12.02 -18.81 -4.26
C ALA A 92 11.55 -19.18 -5.68
N LYS A 93 10.89 -18.26 -6.38
CA LYS A 93 10.53 -18.37 -7.80
C LYS A 93 11.65 -17.97 -8.77
N GLY A 94 12.78 -17.50 -8.27
CA GLY A 94 13.97 -17.14 -9.05
C GLY A 94 14.01 -15.69 -9.53
N TYR A 95 13.12 -14.82 -9.02
CA TYR A 95 13.21 -13.39 -9.30
C TYR A 95 14.30 -12.75 -8.45
N THR A 96 15.13 -11.90 -9.07
CA THR A 96 16.18 -11.16 -8.36
C THR A 96 15.76 -9.71 -8.14
N SER A 97 16.13 -9.16 -6.99
CA SER A 97 15.86 -7.75 -6.64
C SER A 97 17.07 -7.05 -6.03
N THR A 98 17.02 -5.72 -6.04
CA THR A 98 17.85 -4.83 -5.24
C THR A 98 16.99 -4.20 -4.16
N GLU A 99 17.51 -4.10 -2.94
CA GLU A 99 16.84 -3.40 -1.85
C GLU A 99 16.90 -1.88 -2.06
N SER A 100 15.82 -1.18 -1.72
CA SER A 100 15.71 0.29 -1.73
C SER A 100 15.30 0.79 -0.34
N ASP A 101 15.22 2.10 -0.17
CA ASP A 101 14.86 2.74 1.09
C ASP A 101 13.42 2.45 1.55
N ILE A 102 12.53 2.11 0.60
CA ILE A 102 11.11 1.81 0.86
C ILE A 102 10.69 0.41 0.42
N GLY A 103 11.61 -0.45 -0.04
CA GLY A 103 11.28 -1.83 -0.38
C GLY A 103 12.27 -2.54 -1.30
N HIS A 104 11.78 -3.17 -2.37
CA HIS A 104 12.60 -3.95 -3.29
C HIS A 104 12.24 -3.71 -4.76
N GLU A 105 13.26 -3.49 -5.56
CA GLU A 105 13.20 -3.31 -7.01
C GLU A 105 13.59 -4.61 -7.72
N PHE A 106 12.64 -5.26 -8.38
CA PHE A 106 12.86 -6.51 -9.09
C PHE A 106 13.32 -6.27 -10.53
N HIS A 107 14.32 -7.03 -10.97
CA HIS A 107 14.88 -6.94 -12.33
C HIS A 107 13.86 -7.28 -13.41
N ALA A 108 12.73 -7.87 -13.03
CA ALA A 108 11.61 -8.13 -13.90
C ALA A 108 10.82 -6.87 -14.30
N GLY A 109 11.12 -5.69 -13.76
CA GLY A 109 10.43 -4.44 -14.12
C GLY A 109 9.22 -4.13 -13.24
N PHE A 110 9.37 -4.36 -11.93
CA PHE A 110 8.44 -3.86 -10.92
C PHE A 110 9.17 -3.67 -9.58
N ALA A 111 8.58 -2.90 -8.67
CA ALA A 111 9.03 -2.76 -7.29
C ALA A 111 7.88 -3.03 -6.34
N VAL A 112 8.16 -3.63 -5.18
CA VAL A 112 7.22 -3.79 -4.06
C VAL A 112 7.72 -2.89 -2.94
N TRP A 113 6.82 -2.12 -2.33
CA TRP A 113 7.20 -1.11 -1.35
C TRP A 113 6.24 -1.04 -0.16
N SER A 114 6.74 -0.43 0.91
CA SER A 114 6.02 -0.09 2.14
C SER A 114 6.28 1.37 2.48
N MET A 115 5.24 2.14 2.79
CA MET A 115 5.34 3.49 3.33
C MET A 115 5.15 3.51 4.85
N GLY A 116 5.02 2.34 5.49
CA GLY A 116 4.78 2.20 6.92
C GLY A 116 3.40 2.69 7.39
N SER A 117 2.45 2.81 6.47
CA SER A 117 1.05 3.17 6.73
C SER A 117 0.21 1.97 7.20
N LEU A 118 0.63 0.74 6.91
CA LEU A 118 0.01 -0.51 7.34
C LEU A 118 0.90 -1.25 8.35
N SER A 119 0.25 -1.79 9.38
CA SER A 119 0.86 -2.60 10.44
C SER A 119 0.37 -4.05 10.39
N ALA A 120 1.00 -4.93 11.16
CA ALA A 120 0.55 -6.31 11.37
C ALA A 120 -0.93 -6.38 11.79
N VAL A 121 -1.35 -5.48 12.68
CA VAL A 121 -2.74 -5.38 13.18
C VAL A 121 -3.74 -5.11 12.04
N ASP A 122 -3.35 -4.35 11.02
CA ASP A 122 -4.20 -4.07 9.85
C ASP A 122 -4.36 -5.29 8.93
N LEU A 123 -3.42 -6.25 8.97
CA LEU A 123 -3.56 -7.53 8.26
C LEU A 123 -4.50 -8.49 8.99
N GLU A 124 -4.47 -8.51 10.32
CA GLU A 124 -5.29 -9.41 11.14
C GLU A 124 -6.78 -9.06 11.11
N GLN A 125 -7.11 -7.75 11.07
CA GLN A 125 -8.49 -7.27 11.08
C GLN A 125 -9.28 -7.64 9.81
N ASP A 126 -8.60 -7.87 8.69
CA ASP A 126 -9.24 -8.31 7.44
C ASP A 126 -9.61 -9.81 7.46
N GLY A 127 -9.11 -10.58 8.43
CA GLY A 127 -9.39 -12.01 8.61
C GLY A 127 -10.66 -12.34 9.42
N GLN A 128 -11.29 -11.37 10.08
CA GLN A 128 -12.49 -11.60 10.89
C GLN A 128 -13.78 -11.14 10.20
N PRO A 129 -14.65 -12.06 9.73
CA PRO A 129 -15.98 -11.69 9.28
C PRO A 129 -16.86 -11.34 10.48
N GLY A 130 -17.19 -10.05 10.63
CA GLY A 130 -18.36 -9.58 11.37
C GLY A 130 -18.25 -9.56 12.90
N ALA A 131 -17.53 -8.58 13.45
CA ALA A 131 -17.92 -8.01 14.74
C ALA A 131 -18.58 -6.66 14.46
N ALA A 132 -19.89 -6.68 14.20
CA ALA A 132 -20.71 -5.49 14.35
C ALA A 132 -20.49 -4.99 15.79
N ARG A 133 -19.90 -3.80 15.92
CA ARG A 133 -19.86 -3.11 17.20
C ARG A 133 -21.28 -2.69 17.51
N ASP A 134 -21.98 -3.52 18.27
CA ASP A 134 -23.21 -3.13 18.96
C ASP A 134 -22.85 -1.96 19.87
N ALA A 135 -23.23 -0.76 19.43
CA ALA A 135 -23.17 0.45 20.23
C ALA A 135 -24.33 0.43 21.23
N GLU A 136 -24.19 -0.37 22.29
CA GLU A 136 -25.00 -0.18 23.50
C GLU A 136 -24.38 0.98 24.29
N SER A 137 -24.92 2.16 24.03
CA SER A 137 -24.73 3.36 24.84
C SER A 137 -25.61 3.25 26.08
N ASP A 138 -25.13 2.55 27.12
CA ASP A 138 -25.74 2.60 28.45
C ASP A 138 -25.15 3.76 29.26
N GLY A 139 -26.06 4.64 29.70
CA GLY A 139 -25.74 5.80 30.50
C GLY A 139 -25.28 5.43 31.91
N HIS A 140 -24.35 6.22 32.43
CA HIS A 140 -24.09 6.27 33.87
C HIS A 140 -23.86 7.72 34.31
N ASP A 141 -24.92 8.31 34.86
CA ASP A 141 -24.84 9.40 35.82
C ASP A 141 -24.33 8.85 37.16
N ALA A 142 -23.31 9.47 37.76
CA ALA A 142 -23.28 9.82 39.20
C ALA A 142 -21.93 10.44 39.61
N ASP A 143 -22.01 11.74 39.93
CA ASP A 143 -21.68 12.35 41.22
C ASP A 143 -20.33 12.07 41.92
N GLY A 144 -19.51 13.13 41.95
CA GLY A 144 -18.84 13.68 43.15
C GLY A 144 -17.97 12.79 44.04
N ARG A 145 -16.66 13.11 44.11
CA ARG A 145 -15.92 13.29 45.37
C ARG A 145 -14.54 13.93 45.20
N ASP A 146 -14.19 14.61 46.26
CA ASP A 146 -13.07 15.51 46.49
C ASP A 146 -11.69 14.85 46.59
N ALA A 147 -10.70 15.66 46.19
CA ALA A 147 -9.44 16.00 46.85
C ALA A 147 -8.40 14.92 47.25
N ASP A 148 -7.16 15.32 46.92
CA ASP A 148 -5.86 14.93 47.50
C ASP A 148 -5.36 13.53 47.17
N GLU A 149 -4.31 13.45 46.34
CA GLU A 149 -2.97 13.09 46.80
C GLU A 149 -1.95 13.24 45.65
N ASP A 150 -0.87 13.96 45.94
CA ASP A 150 0.36 14.08 45.15
C ASP A 150 0.92 12.69 44.81
N SER A 151 0.48 12.12 43.69
CA SER A 151 1.20 11.03 43.03
C SER A 151 2.06 11.67 41.96
N GLU A 152 3.36 11.79 42.24
CA GLU A 152 4.38 11.99 41.21
C GLU A 152 4.10 10.96 40.11
N PRO A 153 3.95 11.35 38.83
CA PRO A 153 3.86 10.36 37.78
C PRO A 153 5.21 9.64 37.78
N ASP A 154 5.22 8.38 38.22
CA ASP A 154 6.26 7.45 37.84
C ASP A 154 6.32 7.53 36.31
N ASP A 155 7.38 8.16 35.81
CA ASP A 155 7.88 7.96 34.45
C ASP A 155 8.28 6.48 34.37
N GLU A 156 7.29 5.58 34.38
CA GLU A 156 7.41 4.26 33.78
C GLU A 156 7.61 4.56 32.30
N ASP A 157 8.88 4.68 31.92
CA ASP A 157 9.36 4.40 30.58
C ASP A 157 8.66 3.12 30.14
N ALA A 158 7.51 3.28 29.46
CA ALA A 158 6.89 2.27 28.64
C ALA A 158 7.82 2.06 27.44
N ASP A 159 9.00 1.53 27.71
CA ASP A 159 9.71 0.64 26.83
C ASP A 159 8.83 -0.62 26.70
N ASP A 160 7.67 -0.48 26.05
CA ASP A 160 6.92 -1.61 25.51
C ASP A 160 7.79 -2.15 24.35
N GLU A 161 8.77 -2.93 24.76
CA GLU A 161 9.54 -3.89 23.99
C GLU A 161 8.56 -4.88 23.31
N ASP A 162 7.90 -4.49 22.22
CA ASP A 162 7.17 -5.43 21.34
C ASP A 162 6.87 -4.85 19.95
N ASP A 163 7.70 -3.91 19.45
CA ASP A 163 7.64 -3.47 18.05
C ASP A 163 8.35 -4.51 17.16
N ASP A 164 7.71 -5.68 16.96
CA ASP A 164 7.95 -6.52 15.77
C ASP A 164 7.41 -5.77 14.53
N TYR A 165 8.00 -4.60 14.27
CA TYR A 165 7.67 -3.75 13.15
C TYR A 165 8.16 -4.42 11.88
N ARG A 166 7.31 -5.27 11.33
CA ARG A 166 7.51 -5.88 10.02
C ARG A 166 6.78 -5.04 8.98
N PRO A 167 7.50 -4.43 8.02
CA PRO A 167 6.88 -3.60 7.00
C PRO A 167 5.89 -4.43 6.19
N VAL A 168 4.69 -3.89 5.99
CA VAL A 168 3.68 -4.50 5.13
C VAL A 168 3.86 -3.98 3.72
N ALA A 169 3.81 -4.88 2.73
CA ALA A 169 3.78 -4.50 1.33
C ALA A 169 2.47 -3.79 1.00
N GLU A 170 2.56 -2.47 0.85
CA GLU A 170 1.42 -1.57 0.66
C GLU A 170 1.10 -1.34 -0.81
N GLY A 171 2.13 -1.42 -1.65
CA GLY A 171 1.94 -1.19 -3.06
C GLY A 171 3.03 -1.73 -3.95
N VAL A 172 2.74 -1.60 -5.23
CA VAL A 172 3.56 -2.11 -6.31
C VAL A 172 3.68 -1.04 -7.38
N SER A 173 4.89 -0.84 -7.87
CA SER A 173 5.22 0.05 -8.98
C SER A 173 5.67 -0.77 -10.18
N VAL A 174 5.19 -0.47 -11.39
CA VAL A 174 5.49 -1.20 -12.62
C VAL A 174 6.04 -0.24 -13.68
N ALA A 175 7.26 -0.49 -14.12
CA ALA A 175 8.01 0.32 -15.10
C ALA A 175 9.12 -0.55 -15.74
N PRO A 176 9.78 -0.11 -16.83
CA PRO A 176 10.98 -0.79 -17.32
C PRO A 176 12.05 -0.79 -16.21
N TYR A 177 12.85 -1.84 -16.07
CA TYR A 177 13.80 -1.93 -14.95
C TYR A 177 14.77 -0.73 -14.87
N THR A 178 15.15 -0.17 -16.02
CA THR A 178 15.98 1.04 -16.11
C THR A 178 15.37 2.28 -15.43
N TYR A 179 14.06 2.28 -15.20
CA TYR A 179 13.39 3.35 -14.45
C TYR A 179 13.86 3.39 -12.99
N PHE A 180 14.08 2.23 -12.39
CA PHE A 180 14.43 2.09 -10.98
C PHE A 180 15.93 2.32 -10.74
N THR A 181 16.78 1.88 -11.66
CA THR A 181 18.25 2.02 -11.51
C THR A 181 18.79 3.39 -11.89
N GLY A 182 17.96 4.27 -12.46
CA GLY A 182 18.40 5.50 -13.10
C GLY A 182 19.16 5.25 -14.42
N PRO A 183 19.46 6.33 -15.18
CA PRO A 183 20.26 6.29 -16.40
C PRO A 183 21.77 6.06 -16.15
#